data_AF-A0A7S3QCE5-F1
#
_entry.id   AF-A0A7S3QCE5-F1
#
_cell.length_a   1.000
_cell.length_b   1.000
_cell.length_c   1.000
_cell.angle_alpha   90.00
_cell.angle_beta   90.00
_cell.angle_gamma   90.00
#
_symmetry.space_group_name_H-M   'P 1'
#
loop_
_entity.id
_entity.type
_entity.pdbx_description
1 polymer ?
#
loop_
_entity_poly.entity_id
_entity_poly.type
_entity_poly.pdbx_seq_one_letter_code
_entity_poly.pdbx_strand_id
1 'polypeptide(L)'
;SYLPSIDHTLNRTEDGKYIKHRMFRESCLLVEGNYLKDLNVLGRDLSQSVLVDNSPHAFGYQVDNGIPIESWFDDPNDTELLKLEQFLNTLHGVKDVRSMVRSKFQTYKLIRDAM
;
A
#
# COMPACT_ATOMS: atom_id res chain seq x y z
N SER A 1 0.97 -11.68 -1.36
CA SER A 1 0.92 -13.09 -0.92
C SER A 1 -0.53 -13.57 -0.91
N TYR A 2 -0.92 -14.53 -1.76
CA TYR A 2 -2.13 -15.32 -1.55
C TYR A 2 -1.96 -16.01 -0.19
N LEU A 3 -2.68 -15.51 0.79
CA LEU A 3 -2.79 -16.09 2.12
C LEU A 3 -4.27 -16.46 2.26
N PRO A 4 -4.61 -17.76 2.28
CA PRO A 4 -5.99 -18.21 2.44
C PRO A 4 -6.70 -17.58 3.65
N SER A 5 -5.95 -17.21 4.69
CA SER A 5 -6.42 -16.49 5.87
C SER A 5 -6.88 -15.06 5.59
N ILE A 6 -6.21 -14.35 4.67
CA ILE A 6 -6.63 -13.02 4.23
C ILE A 6 -7.91 -13.14 3.41
N ASP A 7 -8.01 -14.13 2.51
CA ASP A 7 -9.21 -14.30 1.69
C ASP A 7 -10.46 -14.55 2.55
N HIS A 8 -10.35 -15.41 3.58
CA HIS A 8 -11.44 -15.60 4.55
C HIS A 8 -11.81 -14.30 5.29
N THR A 9 -10.82 -13.48 5.65
CA THR A 9 -11.06 -12.18 6.31
C THR A 9 -11.72 -11.18 5.37
N LEU A 10 -11.26 -11.08 4.12
CA LEU A 10 -11.82 -10.20 3.10
C LEU A 10 -13.23 -10.63 2.69
N ASN A 11 -13.54 -11.94 2.71
CA ASN A 11 -14.89 -12.47 2.43
C ASN A 11 -15.90 -12.14 3.53
N ARG A 12 -15.45 -11.69 4.71
CA ARG A 12 -16.33 -11.16 5.76
C ARG A 12 -16.74 -9.70 5.52
N THR A 13 -16.11 -9.02 4.56
CA THR A 13 -16.51 -7.67 4.16
C THR A 13 -17.54 -7.76 3.04
N GLU A 14 -18.56 -6.90 3.08
CA GLU A 14 -19.55 -6.81 1.99
C GLU A 14 -18.84 -6.40 0.69
N ASP A 15 -18.87 -7.28 -0.31
CA ASP A 15 -18.25 -7.03 -1.60
C ASP A 15 -18.78 -5.74 -2.23
N GLY A 16 -17.87 -4.91 -2.75
CA GLY A 16 -18.20 -3.66 -3.40
C GLY A 16 -18.47 -2.47 -2.47
N LYS A 17 -18.64 -2.67 -1.15
CA LYS A 17 -18.83 -1.57 -0.19
C LYS A 17 -17.52 -0.88 0.16
N TYR A 18 -16.51 -1.66 0.55
CA TYR A 18 -15.19 -1.16 0.94
C TYR A 18 -14.09 -1.60 -0.01
N ILE A 19 -14.24 -2.77 -0.64
CA ILE A 19 -13.26 -3.36 -1.55
C ILE A 19 -13.86 -3.41 -2.95
N LYS A 20 -13.27 -2.66 -3.88
CA LYS A 20 -13.73 -2.61 -5.28
C LYS A 20 -13.10 -3.69 -6.16
N HIS A 21 -11.83 -4.03 -5.91
CA HIS A 21 -11.09 -5.03 -6.68
C HIS A 21 -10.17 -5.80 -5.75
N ARG A 22 -9.97 -7.09 -6.07
CA ARG A 22 -9.01 -7.96 -5.41
C ARG A 22 -7.95 -8.35 -6.43
N MET A 23 -6.69 -8.15 -6.09
CA MET A 23 -5.54 -8.56 -6.91
C MET A 23 -4.69 -9.54 -6.13
N PHE A 24 -4.08 -10.49 -6.84
CA PHE A 24 -3.33 -11.59 -6.25
C PHE A 24 -1.88 -11.59 -6.73
N ARG A 25 -1.10 -12.63 -6.38
CA ARG A 25 0.34 -12.67 -6.67
C ARG A 25 0.61 -12.68 -8.18
N GLU A 26 -0.30 -13.26 -8.93
CA GLU A 26 -0.29 -13.38 -10.39
C GLU A 26 -0.37 -12.01 -11.06
N SER A 27 -0.87 -10.99 -10.34
CA SER A 27 -0.89 -9.60 -10.79
C SER A 27 0.37 -8.81 -10.42
N CYS A 28 1.32 -9.42 -9.69
CA CYS A 28 2.56 -8.77 -9.26
C CYS A 28 3.71 -9.09 -10.23
N LEU A 29 4.67 -8.18 -10.31
CA LEU A 29 5.92 -8.37 -11.06
C LEU A 29 6.98 -8.98 -10.15
N LEU A 30 7.50 -10.15 -10.51
CA LEU A 30 8.58 -10.80 -9.77
C LEU A 30 9.93 -10.26 -10.26
N VAL A 31 10.62 -9.49 -9.41
CA VAL A 31 11.94 -8.92 -9.69
C VAL A 31 12.89 -9.32 -8.56
N GLU A 32 13.97 -10.04 -8.89
CA GLU A 32 14.99 -10.48 -7.91
C GLU A 32 14.40 -11.17 -6.67
N GLY A 33 13.36 -11.98 -6.85
CA GLY A 33 12.67 -12.69 -5.76
C GLY A 33 11.66 -11.85 -4.98
N ASN A 34 11.53 -10.56 -5.28
CA ASN A 34 10.55 -9.66 -4.66
C ASN A 34 9.32 -9.47 -5.56
N TYR A 35 8.14 -9.40 -4.94
CA TYR A 35 6.90 -9.09 -5.65
C TYR A 35 6.63 -7.58 -5.62
N LEU A 36 6.84 -6.93 -6.76
CA LEU A 36 6.52 -5.53 -6.96
C LEU A 36 5.06 -5.40 -7.42
N LYS A 37 4.38 -4.36 -6.93
CA LYS A 37 3.00 -4.04 -7.25
C LYS A 37 2.97 -2.79 -8.12
N ASP A 38 2.70 -2.98 -9.42
CA ASP A 38 2.55 -1.87 -10.35
C ASP A 38 1.11 -1.32 -10.29
N LEU A 39 0.96 -0.09 -9.79
CA LEU A 39 -0.35 0.57 -9.72
C LEU A 39 -0.96 0.87 -11.09
N ASN A 40 -0.17 0.95 -12.16
CA ASN A 40 -0.69 1.20 -13.51
C ASN A 40 -1.66 0.10 -13.97
N VAL A 41 -1.50 -1.13 -13.47
CA VAL A 41 -2.37 -2.28 -13.79
C VAL A 41 -3.83 -2.00 -13.38
N LEU A 42 -4.07 -1.11 -12.42
CA LEU A 42 -5.41 -0.73 -11.99
C LEU A 42 -6.09 0.28 -12.93
N GLY A 43 -5.35 0.91 -13.85
CA GLY A 43 -5.88 1.95 -14.75
C GLY A 43 -6.42 3.18 -14.01
N ARG A 44 -5.88 3.48 -12.82
CA ARG A 44 -6.31 4.62 -11.98
C ARG A 44 -5.30 5.76 -12.06
N ASP A 45 -5.79 6.98 -11.85
CA ASP A 45 -4.91 8.15 -11.77
C ASP A 45 -3.98 8.04 -10.56
N LEU A 46 -2.67 8.01 -10.81
CA LEU A 46 -1.64 7.95 -9.78
C LEU A 46 -1.59 9.21 -8.91
N SER A 47 -2.10 10.35 -9.38
CA SER A 47 -2.23 11.55 -8.56
C SER A 47 -3.30 11.40 -7.46
N GLN A 48 -4.17 10.39 -7.58
CA GLN A 48 -5.28 10.10 -6.66
C GLN A 48 -5.19 8.69 -6.04
N SER A 49 -4.04 8.03 -6.14
CA SER A 49 -3.86 6.64 -5.67
C SER A 49 -2.70 6.54 -4.68
N VAL A 50 -2.83 5.67 -3.67
CA VAL A 50 -1.75 5.34 -2.73
C VAL A 50 -1.65 3.81 -2.59
N LEU A 51 -0.45 3.33 -2.29
CA LEU A 51 -0.16 1.93 -2.01
C LEU A 51 0.37 1.79 -0.59
N VAL A 52 -0.39 1.12 0.28
CA VAL A 52 0.03 0.83 1.65
C VAL A 52 0.58 -0.59 1.69
N ASP A 53 1.81 -0.76 2.18
CA ASP A 53 2.45 -2.07 2.29
C ASP A 53 3.50 -2.09 3.41
N ASN A 54 3.69 -3.24 4.03
CA ASN A 54 4.72 -3.44 5.06
C ASN A 54 6.09 -3.82 4.48
N SER A 55 6.19 -3.98 3.16
CA SER A 55 7.42 -4.31 2.45
C SER A 55 7.82 -3.16 1.51
N PRO A 56 8.93 -2.45 1.78
CA PRO A 56 9.33 -1.31 0.95
C PRO A 56 9.53 -1.60 -0.54
N HIS A 57 9.95 -2.82 -0.87
CA HIS A 57 10.11 -3.23 -2.27
C HIS A 57 8.78 -3.27 -3.04
N ALA A 58 7.63 -3.41 -2.36
CA ALA A 58 6.33 -3.59 -3.02
C ALA A 58 5.91 -2.40 -3.89
N PHE A 59 6.28 -1.17 -3.53
CA PHE A 59 5.96 0.05 -4.27
C PHE A 59 7.13 0.55 -5.13
N GLY A 60 8.09 -0.32 -5.49
CA GLY A 60 9.30 0.06 -6.23
C GLY A 60 9.06 0.83 -7.54
N TYR A 61 7.95 0.59 -8.26
CA TYR A 61 7.60 1.32 -9.49
C TYR A 61 6.99 2.71 -9.22
N GLN A 62 6.36 2.91 -8.07
CA GLN A 62 5.67 4.15 -7.71
C GLN A 62 6.01 4.53 -6.27
N VAL A 63 7.29 4.81 -6.04
CA VAL A 63 7.84 5.09 -4.70
C VAL A 63 7.12 6.24 -4.00
N ASP A 64 6.75 7.29 -4.74
CA ASP A 64 6.06 8.45 -4.21
C ASP A 64 4.55 8.19 -3.94
N ASN A 65 4.03 7.04 -4.32
CA ASN A 65 2.70 6.56 -3.96
C ASN A 65 2.73 5.60 -2.76
N GLY A 66 3.92 5.18 -2.30
CA GLY A 66 4.12 4.17 -1.27
C GLY A 66 4.05 4.73 0.16
N ILE A 67 3.13 4.20 0.95
CA ILE A 67 3.00 4.44 2.40
C ILE A 67 3.48 3.17 3.12
N PRO A 68 4.66 3.17 3.74
CA PRO A 68 5.08 2.06 4.58
C PRO A 68 4.18 1.98 5.83
N ILE A 69 3.81 0.76 6.22
CA ILE A 69 3.13 0.47 7.47
C ILE A 69 3.87 -0.64 8.21
N GLU A 70 3.90 -0.60 9.53
CA GLU A 70 4.57 -1.66 10.29
C GLU A 70 3.84 -3.00 10.16
N SER A 71 4.61 -4.08 10.31
CA SER A 71 4.04 -5.42 10.37
C SER A 71 3.34 -5.63 11.70
N TRP A 72 2.12 -6.16 11.67
CA TRP A 72 1.37 -6.48 12.87
C TRP A 72 1.74 -7.87 13.41
N PHE A 73 1.98 -7.97 14.71
CA PHE A 73 2.43 -9.20 15.40
C PHE A 73 1.60 -9.48 16.66
N ASP A 74 0.26 -9.52 16.53
CA ASP A 74 -0.67 -9.82 17.63
C ASP A 74 -0.61 -8.86 18.84
N ASP A 75 -0.05 -7.65 18.69
CA ASP A 75 -0.02 -6.64 19.74
C ASP A 75 -1.40 -5.95 19.88
N PRO A 76 -2.08 -6.07 21.03
CA PRO A 76 -3.36 -5.39 21.26
C PRO A 76 -3.23 -3.87 21.41
N ASN A 77 -2.02 -3.34 21.58
CA ASN A 77 -1.75 -1.90 21.66
C ASN A 77 -1.29 -1.31 20.32
N ASP A 78 -1.26 -2.10 19.25
CA ASP A 78 -0.96 -1.60 17.91
C ASP A 78 -1.95 -0.50 17.51
N THR A 79 -1.42 0.59 16.96
CA THR A 79 -2.20 1.77 16.54
C THR A 79 -1.88 2.18 15.10
N GLU A 80 -1.24 1.32 14.32
CA GLU A 80 -0.71 1.69 13.00
C GLU A 80 -1.81 2.01 12.00
N LEU A 81 -2.92 1.27 12.04
CA LEU A 81 -4.10 1.58 11.22
C LEU A 81 -4.75 2.92 11.61
N LEU A 82 -4.73 3.28 12.90
CA LEU A 82 -5.26 4.58 13.36
C LEU A 82 -4.37 5.73 12.89
N LYS A 83 -3.04 5.57 12.96
CA LYS A 83 -2.08 6.54 12.42
C LYS A 83 -2.23 6.68 10.90
N LEU A 84 -2.44 5.56 10.20
CA LEU A 84 -2.69 5.55 8.76
C LEU A 84 -3.98 6.31 8.44
N GLU A 85 -5.09 6.02 9.12
CA GLU A 85 -6.36 6.74 8.94
C GLU A 85 -6.19 8.25 9.11
N GLN A 86 -5.53 8.68 10.18
CA GLN A 86 -5.23 10.09 10.44
C GLN A 86 -4.48 10.73 9.27
N PHE A 87 -3.49 10.04 8.71
CA PHE A 87 -2.78 10.52 7.53
C PHE A 87 -3.65 10.53 6.28
N LEU A 88 -4.42 9.46 6.01
CA LEU A 88 -5.30 9.38 4.84
C LEU A 88 -6.32 10.53 4.83
N ASN A 89 -6.86 10.90 6.00
CA ASN A 89 -7.75 12.06 6.13
C ASN A 89 -7.10 13.38 5.68
N THR A 90 -5.78 13.53 5.78
CA THR A 90 -5.06 14.71 5.27
C THR A 90 -4.97 14.75 3.74
N LEU A 91 -5.20 13.63 3.06
CA LEU A 91 -5.16 13.54 1.59
C LEU A 91 -6.51 13.89 0.94
N HIS A 92 -7.58 14.07 1.74
CA HIS A 92 -8.90 14.39 1.21
C HIS A 92 -8.88 15.73 0.46
N GLY A 93 -9.33 15.71 -0.80
CA GLY A 93 -9.36 16.90 -1.67
C GLY A 93 -7.99 17.35 -2.22
N VAL A 94 -6.91 16.62 -1.93
CA VAL A 94 -5.58 16.91 -2.48
C VAL A 94 -5.56 16.53 -3.96
N LYS A 95 -5.13 17.47 -4.83
CA LYS A 95 -5.06 17.25 -6.28
C LYS A 95 -4.03 16.20 -6.68
N ASP A 96 -2.90 16.13 -5.97
CA ASP A 96 -1.86 15.13 -6.21
C ASP A 96 -1.24 14.65 -4.91
N VAL A 97 -1.61 13.43 -4.49
CA VAL A 97 -1.22 12.84 -3.21
C VAL A 97 0.28 12.54 -3.11
N ARG A 98 0.97 12.38 -4.25
CA ARG A 98 2.37 11.93 -4.30
C ARG A 98 3.30 12.91 -3.58
N SER A 99 3.03 14.20 -3.70
CA SER A 99 3.80 15.25 -3.03
C SER A 99 3.76 15.13 -1.50
N MET A 100 2.58 14.87 -0.94
CA MET A 100 2.34 14.70 0.49
C MET A 100 2.94 13.39 1.00
N VAL A 101 2.73 12.29 0.29
CA VAL A 101 3.29 10.97 0.62
C VAL A 101 4.82 11.01 0.62
N ARG A 102 5.43 11.56 -0.45
CA ARG A 102 6.89 11.73 -0.55
C ARG A 102 7.45 12.56 0.59
N SER A 103 6.79 13.67 0.93
CA SER A 103 7.23 14.55 2.02
C SER A 103 7.18 13.85 3.37
N LYS A 104 6.10 13.10 3.64
CA LYS A 104 5.86 12.44 4.92
C LYS A 104 6.74 11.22 5.15
N PHE A 105 6.84 10.32 4.17
CA PHE A 105 7.46 9.00 4.35
C PHE A 105 8.86 8.90 3.75
N GLN A 106 9.17 9.75 2.77
CA GLN A 106 10.48 9.80 2.13
C GLN A 106 10.98 8.43 1.66
N THR A 107 10.07 7.60 1.16
CA THR A 107 10.25 6.18 0.91
C THR A 107 11.36 5.86 -0.09
N TYR A 108 11.71 6.82 -0.95
CA TYR A 108 12.87 6.76 -1.83
C TYR A 108 14.21 6.63 -1.09
N LYS A 109 14.29 7.06 0.18
CA LYS A 109 15.47 6.86 1.03
C LYS A 109 15.62 5.40 1.43
N LEU A 110 14.51 4.73 1.79
CA LEU A 110 14.52 3.31 2.14
C LEU A 110 15.01 2.43 0.98
N ILE A 111 14.65 2.79 -0.25
CA ILE A 111 15.11 2.09 -1.45
C ILE A 111 16.59 2.37 -1.71
N ARG A 112 17.03 3.62 -1.54
CA ARG A 112 18.44 3.99 -1.71
C ARG A 112 19.35 3.26 -0.72
N ASP A 113 18.92 3.11 0.52
CA ASP A 113 19.72 2.48 1.58
C ASP A 113 19.73 0.94 1.48
N ALA A 114 18.85 0.38 0.66
CA ALA A 114 18.76 -1.07 0.38
C ALA A 114 19.54 -1.50 -0.88
N MET A 115 20.15 -0.55 -1.62
CA MET A 115 21.05 -0.77 -2.76
C MET A 115 22.51 -0.60 -2.35
#